data_AF-A0A7C5VB52-F1
#
_entry.id   AF-A0A7C5VB52-F1
#
_cell.length_a   1.000
_cell.length_b   1.000
_cell.length_c   1.000
_cell.angle_alpha   90.00
_cell.angle_beta   90.00
_cell.angle_gamma   90.00
#
_symmetry.space_group_name_H-M   'P 1'
#
loop_
_entity.id
_entity.type
_entity.pdbx_description
1 polymer ?
#
loop_
_entity_poly.entity_id
_entity_poly.type
_entity_poly.pdbx_seq_one_letter_code
_entity_poly.pdbx_strand_id
1 'polypeptide(L)'
;MRRTIWVGIILFAGFWLSCASHRSLQIQEEPQVTAQEPETPTVVPLNPRTIEIELRVEVSNIRVLRGAALRRDNRARGVPETAPPQLHLWSAAIVKRPGQTILDLGLEGPMPTDLFVEPENHNQIFYWDLSPLLGKQDPIVISRRVRVESYELLALIDSLSIGPYDPTEPDFRRYTREEPFIEISPQIIRTAYRIVGSETNPYRKARLIFGWVAKNMRYQRKVGRRGADEALRQLRGDSGQFADLFVALCRAVQVPARPVYGFAAGSN
;
A
#
# COMPACT_ATOMS: atom_id res chain seq x y z
N MET A 1 -21.42 -13.84 15.68
CA MET A 1 -20.74 -13.14 16.80
C MET A 1 -20.04 -11.93 16.20
N ARG A 2 -20.56 -10.71 16.38
CA ARG A 2 -20.00 -9.48 15.81
C ARG A 2 -18.66 -9.17 16.51
N ARG A 3 -17.60 -8.94 15.75
CA ARG A 3 -16.28 -8.54 16.27
C ARG A 3 -15.87 -7.26 15.58
N THR A 4 -15.84 -6.16 16.32
CA THR A 4 -15.40 -4.83 15.84
C THR A 4 -13.90 -4.69 16.10
N ILE A 5 -13.11 -4.50 15.05
CA ILE A 5 -11.66 -4.25 15.14
C ILE A 5 -11.43 -2.74 14.98
N TRP A 6 -10.78 -2.12 15.96
CA TRP A 6 -10.40 -0.71 15.93
C TRP A 6 -8.95 -0.57 15.45
N VAL A 7 -8.73 0.05 14.31
CA VAL A 7 -7.39 0.42 13.83
C VAL A 7 -7.29 1.94 13.76
N GLY A 8 -6.65 2.55 14.75
CA GLY A 8 -6.28 3.96 14.72
C GLY A 8 -5.01 4.15 13.89
N ILE A 9 -5.14 4.77 12.71
CA ILE A 9 -4.00 5.15 11.88
C ILE A 9 -3.65 6.61 12.20
N ILE A 10 -2.50 6.82 12.85
CA ILE A 10 -1.89 8.15 12.98
C ILE A 10 -1.07 8.37 11.70
N LEU A 11 -1.57 9.20 10.78
CA LEU A 11 -0.84 9.54 9.56
C LEU A 11 0.12 10.70 9.84
N PHE A 12 1.42 10.46 9.60
CA PHE A 12 2.40 11.52 9.39
C PHE A 12 2.32 11.96 7.91
N ALA A 13 2.01 13.23 7.68
CA ALA A 13 1.95 13.81 6.34
C ALA A 13 3.36 13.92 5.73
N GLY A 14 3.56 13.25 4.60
CA GLY A 14 4.73 13.40 3.72
C GLY A 14 4.35 14.16 2.44
N PHE A 15 5.26 15.01 1.99
CA PHE A 15 5.19 15.92 0.85
C PHE A 15 5.02 15.24 -0.52
N TRP A 16 4.44 15.94 -1.51
CA TRP A 16 5.04 16.27 -2.83
C TRP A 16 4.13 17.24 -3.65
N LEU A 17 4.73 17.94 -4.63
CA LEU A 17 4.29 19.18 -5.31
C LEU A 17 3.07 19.08 -6.27
N SER A 18 2.19 20.09 -6.16
CA SER A 18 1.44 20.90 -7.16
C SER A 18 1.17 20.38 -8.60
N CYS A 19 -0.10 20.35 -9.01
CA CYS A 19 -0.72 21.35 -9.91
C CYS A 19 -2.24 21.09 -10.11
N ALA A 20 -3.01 22.18 -10.20
CA ALA A 20 -4.47 22.20 -10.22
C ALA A 20 -5.09 21.90 -11.60
N SER A 21 -6.30 21.31 -11.62
CA SER A 21 -7.44 21.89 -12.36
C SER A 21 -8.76 21.30 -11.83
N HIS A 22 -9.71 22.16 -11.48
CA HIS A 22 -11.08 21.76 -11.18
C HIS A 22 -11.85 21.59 -12.50
N ARG A 23 -12.35 20.38 -12.73
CA ARG A 23 -13.47 20.12 -13.65
C ARG A 23 -14.37 19.08 -13.00
N SER A 24 -15.57 19.49 -12.60
CA SER A 24 -16.67 18.56 -12.36
C SER A 24 -17.00 17.92 -13.70
N LEU A 25 -16.72 16.63 -13.86
CA LEU A 25 -17.01 15.87 -15.08
C LEU A 25 -17.92 14.71 -14.77
N GLN A 26 -19.04 14.69 -15.49
CA GLN A 26 -19.93 13.55 -15.60
C GLN A 26 -19.11 12.34 -16.09
N ILE A 27 -19.45 11.19 -15.52
CA ILE A 27 -18.87 9.89 -15.88
C ILE A 27 -19.18 9.64 -17.37
N GLN A 28 -18.20 9.86 -18.23
CA GLN A 28 -18.14 9.25 -19.55
C GLN A 28 -17.14 8.11 -19.42
N GLU A 29 -17.63 6.89 -19.63
CA GLU A 29 -16.80 5.70 -19.75
C GLU A 29 -15.89 5.88 -20.97
N GLU A 30 -14.60 6.13 -20.73
CA GLU A 30 -13.59 6.00 -21.79
C GLU A 30 -13.41 4.52 -22.15
N PRO A 31 -13.22 4.20 -23.44
CA PRO A 31 -13.09 2.84 -23.90
C PRO A 31 -11.85 2.19 -23.28
N GLN A 32 -12.08 1.08 -22.58
CA GLN A 32 -11.03 0.27 -22.00
C GLN A 32 -10.09 -0.21 -23.12
N VAL A 33 -8.84 0.25 -23.08
CA VAL A 33 -7.75 -0.43 -23.79
C VAL A 33 -7.52 -1.74 -23.04
N THR A 34 -8.11 -2.82 -23.55
CA THR A 34 -7.98 -4.18 -23.04
C THR A 34 -6.55 -4.66 -23.27
N ALA A 35 -5.65 -4.34 -22.34
CA ALA A 35 -4.59 -5.28 -22.04
C ALA A 35 -5.31 -6.52 -21.47
N GLN A 36 -5.31 -7.63 -22.21
CA GLN A 36 -5.78 -8.90 -21.65
C GLN A 36 -4.95 -9.16 -20.40
N GLU A 37 -5.58 -9.04 -19.22
CA GLU A 37 -5.01 -9.61 -18.01
C GLU A 37 -4.72 -11.09 -18.33
N PRO A 38 -3.51 -11.60 -18.04
CA PRO A 38 -3.19 -12.99 -18.31
C PRO A 38 -4.27 -13.86 -17.67
N GLU A 39 -4.77 -14.86 -18.40
CA GLU A 39 -5.83 -15.74 -17.94
C GLU A 39 -5.49 -16.23 -16.53
N THR A 40 -6.27 -15.76 -15.55
CA THR A 40 -6.02 -16.12 -14.16
C THR A 40 -6.33 -17.62 -14.03
N PRO A 41 -5.39 -18.47 -13.59
CA PRO A 41 -5.63 -19.90 -13.50
C PRO A 41 -6.87 -20.17 -12.64
N THR A 42 -7.56 -21.29 -12.88
CA THR A 42 -8.77 -21.65 -12.14
C THR A 42 -8.49 -21.68 -10.63
N VAL A 43 -9.01 -20.68 -9.92
CA VAL A 43 -8.85 -20.57 -8.47
C VAL A 43 -9.98 -21.31 -7.78
N VAL A 44 -9.65 -22.33 -6.99
CA VAL A 44 -10.63 -23.00 -6.12
C VAL A 44 -10.74 -22.21 -4.82
N PRO A 45 -11.90 -21.62 -4.49
CA PRO A 45 -12.08 -20.89 -3.24
C PRO A 45 -12.09 -21.87 -2.05
N LEU A 46 -11.21 -21.65 -1.08
CA LEU A 46 -11.13 -22.45 0.15
C LEU A 46 -11.51 -21.60 1.37
N ASN A 47 -12.15 -22.21 2.38
CA ASN A 47 -12.42 -21.58 3.67
C ASN A 47 -13.04 -20.16 3.59
N PRO A 48 -14.23 -19.99 2.97
CA PRO A 48 -14.86 -18.68 2.86
C PRO A 48 -15.18 -18.10 4.24
N ARG A 49 -14.90 -16.81 4.41
CA ARG A 49 -15.12 -16.05 5.65
C ARG A 49 -15.71 -14.70 5.33
N THR A 50 -16.73 -14.31 6.09
CA THR A 50 -17.20 -12.92 6.10
C THR A 50 -16.41 -12.13 7.15
N ILE A 51 -15.83 -11.02 6.72
CA ILE A 51 -15.03 -10.13 7.57
C ILE A 51 -15.68 -8.76 7.53
N GLU A 52 -15.88 -8.17 8.71
CA GLU A 52 -16.34 -6.80 8.87
C GLU A 52 -15.21 -5.97 9.49
N ILE A 53 -14.86 -4.86 8.83
CA ILE A 53 -13.73 -4.00 9.21
C ILE A 53 -14.25 -2.58 9.33
N GLU A 54 -13.90 -1.90 10.42
CA GLU A 54 -14.10 -0.46 10.56
C GLU A 54 -12.75 0.26 10.53
N LEU A 55 -12.53 1.07 9.50
CA LEU A 55 -11.43 2.02 9.44
C LEU A 55 -11.92 3.35 9.96
N ARG A 56 -11.48 3.75 11.14
CA ARG A 56 -11.86 5.04 11.73
C ARG A 56 -10.64 5.93 11.89
N VAL A 57 -10.73 7.13 11.30
CA VAL A 57 -9.77 8.21 11.47
C VAL A 57 -10.45 9.30 12.28
N GLU A 58 -9.80 9.72 13.35
CA GLU A 58 -10.27 10.80 14.23
C GLU A 58 -9.16 11.84 14.34
N VAL A 59 -9.47 13.07 13.93
CA VAL A 59 -8.59 14.23 14.04
C VAL A 59 -9.17 15.14 15.12
N SER A 60 -8.50 15.20 16.27
CA SER A 60 -8.96 15.91 17.46
C SER A 60 -7.93 16.94 17.92
N ASN A 61 -8.36 17.90 18.74
CA ASN A 61 -7.52 18.99 19.26
C ASN A 61 -6.93 19.86 18.15
N ILE A 62 -7.77 20.23 17.18
CA ILE A 62 -7.36 20.92 15.96
C ILE A 62 -7.00 22.37 16.28
N ARG A 63 -5.72 22.71 16.11
CA ARG A 63 -5.22 24.09 16.23
C ARG A 63 -4.90 24.67 14.86
N VAL A 64 -5.65 25.70 14.47
CA VAL A 64 -5.50 26.34 13.16
C VAL A 64 -4.55 27.54 13.27
N LEU A 65 -3.41 27.48 12.57
CA LEU A 65 -2.49 28.60 12.49
C LEU A 65 -3.09 29.77 11.71
N ARG A 66 -2.77 31.00 12.13
CA ARG A 66 -3.25 32.24 11.51
C ARG A 66 -2.14 33.28 11.41
N GLY A 67 -2.33 34.26 10.52
CA GLY A 67 -1.47 35.44 10.40
C GLY A 67 0.01 35.08 10.17
N ALA A 68 0.91 35.71 10.94
CA ALA A 68 2.35 35.52 10.80
C ALA A 68 2.81 34.08 11.08
N ALA A 69 2.11 33.35 11.97
CA ALA A 69 2.43 31.96 12.27
C ALA A 69 2.15 31.04 11.07
N LEU A 70 1.00 31.24 10.41
CA LEU A 70 0.65 30.49 9.19
C LEU A 70 1.62 30.79 8.05
N ARG A 71 1.92 32.07 7.79
CA ARG A 71 2.87 32.45 6.72
C ARG A 71 4.25 31.80 6.93
N ARG A 72 4.72 31.74 8.18
CA ARG A 72 5.99 31.10 8.53
C ARG A 72 5.97 29.61 8.27
N ASP A 73 4.89 28.92 8.67
CA ASP A 73 4.73 27.48 8.41
C ASP A 73 4.63 27.18 6.91
N ASN A 74 3.83 27.94 6.16
CA ASN A 74 3.72 27.80 4.70
C ASN A 74 5.09 27.94 4.01
N ARG A 75 5.87 28.98 4.37
CA ARG A 75 7.22 29.18 3.84
C ARG A 75 8.14 27.99 4.15
N ALA A 76 8.13 27.51 5.40
CA ALA A 76 8.94 26.35 5.80
C ALA A 76 8.55 25.07 5.04
N ARG A 77 7.28 24.99 4.63
CA ARG A 77 6.71 23.89 3.85
C ARG A 77 6.74 24.13 2.34
N GLY A 78 7.35 25.21 1.83
CA GLY A 78 7.36 25.48 0.39
C GLY A 78 5.97 25.69 -0.23
N VAL A 79 4.96 26.04 0.58
CA VAL A 79 3.60 26.38 0.14
C VAL A 79 3.49 27.91 0.06
N PRO A 80 2.69 28.48 -0.87
CA PRO A 80 2.49 29.93 -0.93
C PRO A 80 2.11 30.53 0.44
N GLU A 81 2.72 31.65 0.83
CA GLU A 81 2.47 32.26 2.14
C GLU A 81 1.01 32.70 2.33
N THR A 82 0.32 33.01 1.24
CA THR A 82 -1.09 33.40 1.23
C THR A 82 -2.05 32.22 1.26
N ALA A 83 -1.55 30.98 1.14
CA ALA A 83 -2.39 29.79 1.17
C ALA A 83 -3.11 29.68 2.52
N PRO A 84 -4.43 29.41 2.52
CA PRO A 84 -5.18 29.20 3.75
C PRO A 84 -4.70 27.91 4.45
N PRO A 85 -5.05 27.70 5.73
CA PRO A 85 -4.83 26.44 6.41
C PRO A 85 -5.49 25.28 5.65
N GLN A 86 -4.76 24.18 5.51
CA GLN A 86 -5.17 23.03 4.71
C GLN A 86 -5.14 21.75 5.56
N LEU A 87 -6.14 20.89 5.35
CA LEU A 87 -6.18 19.54 5.90
C LEU A 87 -6.70 18.58 4.83
N HIS A 88 -5.79 17.76 4.32
CA HIS A 88 -6.09 16.78 3.28
C HIS A 88 -5.87 15.36 3.80
N LEU A 89 -6.73 14.43 3.39
CA LEU A 89 -6.64 13.02 3.76
C LEU A 89 -6.77 12.16 2.50
N TRP A 90 -5.87 11.17 2.39
CA TRP A 90 -5.95 10.12 1.37
C TRP A 90 -6.06 8.76 2.06
N SER A 91 -6.92 7.90 1.54
CA SER A 91 -7.09 6.53 2.03
C SER A 91 -7.35 5.57 0.89
N ALA A 92 -6.56 4.51 0.79
CA ALA A 92 -6.78 3.46 -0.21
C ALA A 92 -8.16 2.81 -0.03
N ALA A 93 -8.84 2.57 -1.14
CA ALA A 93 -10.06 1.80 -1.18
C ALA A 93 -9.78 0.31 -1.00
N ILE A 94 -10.74 -0.41 -0.42
CA ILE A 94 -10.74 -1.87 -0.49
C ILE A 94 -11.29 -2.21 -1.86
N VAL A 95 -10.59 -3.08 -2.60
CA VAL A 95 -10.93 -3.45 -3.97
C VAL A 95 -11.28 -4.93 -4.07
N LYS A 96 -12.07 -5.28 -5.10
CA LYS A 96 -12.33 -6.68 -5.45
C LYS A 96 -11.03 -7.35 -5.89
N ARG A 97 -10.82 -8.59 -5.45
CA ARG A 97 -9.68 -9.46 -5.84
C ARG A 97 -10.20 -10.87 -6.11
N PRO A 98 -9.43 -11.72 -6.81
CA PRO A 98 -9.82 -13.12 -7.03
C PRO A 98 -10.13 -13.91 -5.75
N GLY A 99 -9.64 -13.48 -4.58
CA GLY A 99 -9.89 -14.08 -3.25
C GLY A 99 -10.75 -13.23 -2.30
N GLN A 100 -11.35 -12.14 -2.80
CA GLN A 100 -12.07 -11.18 -1.99
C GLN A 100 -13.16 -10.44 -2.78
N THR A 101 -14.41 -10.54 -2.31
CA THR A 101 -15.54 -9.78 -2.82
C THR A 101 -16.01 -8.78 -1.78
N ILE A 102 -16.33 -7.56 -2.21
CA ILE A 102 -16.90 -6.52 -1.34
C ILE A 102 -18.41 -6.74 -1.30
N LEU A 103 -18.95 -6.95 -0.10
CA LEU A 103 -20.38 -7.16 0.12
C LEU A 103 -21.10 -5.85 0.47
N ASP A 104 -20.43 -4.97 1.22
CA ASP A 104 -20.99 -3.70 1.65
C ASP A 104 -19.88 -2.70 1.98
N LEU A 105 -20.17 -1.41 1.79
CA LEU A 105 -19.32 -0.27 2.13
C LEU A 105 -20.19 0.85 2.72
N GLY A 106 -20.07 1.05 4.03
CA GLY A 106 -20.63 2.17 4.75
C GLY A 106 -19.60 3.28 4.97
N LEU A 107 -20.02 4.53 4.78
CA LEU A 107 -19.23 5.73 5.09
C LEU A 107 -19.98 6.56 6.14
N GLU A 108 -19.29 6.97 7.20
CA GLU A 108 -19.81 7.88 8.22
C GLU A 108 -18.88 9.09 8.37
N GLY A 109 -19.45 10.28 8.58
CA GLY A 109 -18.72 11.54 8.67
C GLY A 109 -18.70 12.32 7.34
N PRO A 110 -17.72 13.22 7.15
CA PRO A 110 -17.56 13.94 5.88
C PRO A 110 -17.38 12.96 4.71
N MET A 111 -18.14 13.18 3.63
CA MET A 111 -18.00 12.38 2.42
C MET A 111 -16.68 12.70 1.71
N PRO A 112 -16.06 11.72 1.03
CA PRO A 112 -14.87 11.97 0.22
C PRO A 112 -15.17 13.04 -0.82
N THR A 113 -14.22 13.95 -0.97
CA THR A 113 -14.24 14.99 -2.00
C THR A 113 -14.05 14.38 -3.38
N ASP A 114 -13.23 13.33 -3.47
CA ASP A 114 -12.96 12.63 -4.72
C ASP A 114 -12.61 11.14 -4.49
N LEU A 115 -12.73 10.34 -5.56
CA LEU A 115 -12.29 8.96 -5.65
C LEU A 115 -11.60 8.75 -7.00
N PHE A 116 -10.30 8.53 -6.98
CA PHE A 116 -9.50 8.37 -8.20
C PHE A 116 -8.65 7.10 -8.18
N VAL A 117 -8.18 6.67 -9.34
CA VAL A 117 -7.20 5.60 -9.48
C VAL A 117 -5.83 6.22 -9.63
N GLU A 118 -4.89 5.90 -8.73
CA GLU A 118 -3.52 6.39 -8.88
C GLU A 118 -2.82 5.66 -10.04
N PRO A 119 -2.06 6.40 -10.88
CA PRO A 119 -1.58 5.90 -12.17
C PRO A 119 -0.47 4.87 -12.04
N GLU A 120 0.20 4.82 -10.89
CA GLU A 120 1.27 3.89 -10.68
C GLU A 120 0.68 2.51 -10.41
N ASN A 121 0.22 2.20 -9.21
CA ASN A 121 -0.15 0.83 -8.83
C ASN A 121 -1.63 0.52 -9.04
N HIS A 122 -2.35 1.44 -9.70
CA HIS A 122 -3.78 1.34 -9.99
C HIS A 122 -4.63 1.13 -8.74
N ASN A 123 -4.19 1.69 -7.61
CA ASN A 123 -4.99 1.71 -6.39
C ASN A 123 -6.11 2.74 -6.52
N GLN A 124 -7.31 2.37 -6.09
CA GLN A 124 -8.38 3.34 -5.88
C GLN A 124 -8.11 4.09 -4.57
N ILE A 125 -8.17 5.42 -4.59
CA ILE A 125 -7.85 6.30 -3.47
C ILE A 125 -9.05 7.21 -3.20
N PHE A 126 -9.60 7.12 -1.99
CA PHE A 126 -10.49 8.13 -1.47
C PHE A 126 -9.70 9.35 -1.03
N TYR A 127 -10.16 10.53 -1.41
CA TYR A 127 -9.57 11.81 -1.05
C TYR A 127 -10.58 12.70 -0.35
N TRP A 128 -10.15 13.36 0.73
CA TRP A 128 -10.91 14.40 1.40
C TRP A 128 -10.10 15.70 1.47
N ASP A 129 -10.72 16.79 1.06
CA ASP A 129 -10.36 18.13 1.51
C ASP A 129 -11.22 18.50 2.73
N LEU A 130 -10.61 18.39 3.91
CA LEU A 130 -11.22 18.69 5.21
C LEU A 130 -10.95 20.13 5.65
N SER A 131 -10.25 20.92 4.84
CA SER A 131 -9.94 22.33 5.12
C SER A 131 -11.19 23.16 5.46
N PRO A 132 -12.38 22.96 4.83
CA PRO A 132 -13.60 23.70 5.17
C PRO A 132 -14.10 23.49 6.61
N LEU A 133 -13.68 22.40 7.27
CA LEU A 133 -14.07 22.03 8.64
C LEU A 133 -13.14 22.62 9.70
N LEU A 134 -11.96 23.11 9.30
CA LEU A 134 -10.97 23.68 10.22
C LEU A 134 -11.54 24.88 10.98
N GLY A 135 -11.52 24.78 12.32
CA GLY A 135 -12.07 25.80 13.21
C GLY A 135 -13.60 25.81 13.30
N LYS A 136 -14.29 24.87 12.67
CA LYS A 136 -15.76 24.71 12.73
C LYS A 136 -16.19 23.39 13.39
N GLN A 137 -15.37 22.35 13.25
CA GLN A 137 -15.65 21.03 13.79
C GLN A 137 -14.39 20.44 14.44
N ASP A 138 -14.52 19.98 15.68
CA ASP A 138 -13.51 19.25 16.44
C ASP A 138 -14.23 18.31 17.43
N PRO A 139 -14.09 16.97 17.33
CA PRO A 139 -13.23 16.25 16.38
C PRO A 139 -13.84 16.13 14.98
N ILE A 140 -12.97 15.95 13.98
CA ILE A 140 -13.37 15.46 12.65
C ILE A 140 -13.21 13.94 12.66
N VAL A 141 -14.32 13.21 12.51
CA VAL A 141 -14.34 11.75 12.48
C VAL A 141 -14.78 11.28 11.11
N ILE A 142 -13.98 10.39 10.51
CA ILE A 142 -14.31 9.66 9.28
C ILE A 142 -14.27 8.17 9.62
N SER A 143 -15.36 7.47 9.37
CA SER A 143 -15.42 6.02 9.51
C SER A 143 -15.81 5.35 8.20
N ARG A 144 -15.11 4.26 7.87
CA ARG A 144 -15.40 3.40 6.72
C ARG A 144 -15.62 1.99 7.25
N ARG A 145 -16.85 1.50 7.14
CA ARG A 145 -17.18 0.12 7.46
C ARG A 145 -17.25 -0.67 6.16
N VAL A 146 -16.47 -1.74 6.08
CA VAL A 146 -16.47 -2.61 4.90
C VAL A 146 -16.79 -4.01 5.36
N ARG A 147 -17.75 -4.63 4.68
CA ARG A 147 -18.00 -6.06 4.80
C ARG A 147 -17.48 -6.74 3.55
N VAL A 148 -16.56 -7.68 3.73
CA VAL A 148 -16.00 -8.46 2.63
C VAL A 148 -16.26 -9.93 2.86
N GLU A 149 -16.44 -10.65 1.76
CA GLU A 149 -16.27 -12.09 1.71
C GLU A 149 -14.85 -12.36 1.22
N SER A 150 -14.07 -13.11 2.00
CA SER A 150 -12.71 -13.50 1.66
C SER A 150 -12.57 -15.01 1.71
N TYR A 151 -11.77 -15.57 0.82
CA TYR A 151 -11.50 -16.99 0.75
C TYR A 151 -10.01 -17.20 0.44
N GLU A 152 -9.49 -18.29 0.97
CA GLU A 152 -8.13 -18.75 0.71
C GLU A 152 -8.04 -19.19 -0.75
N LEU A 153 -6.96 -18.77 -1.42
CA LEU A 153 -6.66 -19.19 -2.78
C LEU A 153 -5.51 -20.19 -2.72
N LEU A 154 -5.76 -21.39 -3.23
CA LEU A 154 -4.70 -22.35 -3.49
C LEU A 154 -4.32 -22.27 -4.97
N ALA A 155 -3.12 -21.76 -5.25
CA ALA A 155 -2.54 -21.82 -6.59
C ALA A 155 -1.64 -23.05 -6.69
N LEU A 156 -2.00 -23.99 -7.56
CA LEU A 156 -1.11 -25.09 -7.94
C LEU A 156 -0.10 -24.55 -8.95
N ILE A 157 1.15 -24.42 -8.52
CA ILE A 157 2.23 -23.91 -9.34
C ILE A 157 3.09 -25.09 -9.80
N ASP A 158 3.06 -25.38 -11.09
CA ASP A 158 4.07 -26.24 -11.70
C ASP A 158 5.37 -25.45 -11.86
N SER A 159 6.34 -25.71 -10.98
CA SER A 159 7.63 -25.02 -11.07
C SER A 159 8.39 -25.33 -12.36
N LEU A 160 8.10 -26.44 -13.04
CA LEU A 160 8.78 -26.82 -14.29
C LEU A 160 8.30 -25.99 -15.49
N SER A 161 7.08 -25.44 -15.43
CA SER A 161 6.53 -24.59 -16.48
C SER A 161 6.91 -23.10 -16.31
N ILE A 162 7.68 -22.75 -15.29
CA ILE A 162 8.09 -21.35 -15.04
C ILE A 162 9.41 -21.07 -15.73
N GLY A 163 9.33 -20.27 -16.79
CA GLY A 163 10.47 -19.73 -17.54
C GLY A 163 11.03 -18.42 -16.97
N PRO A 164 12.10 -17.89 -17.58
CA PRO A 164 12.61 -16.56 -17.28
C PRO A 164 11.61 -15.48 -17.70
N TYR A 165 11.66 -14.32 -17.04
CA TYR A 165 10.92 -13.14 -17.47
C TYR A 165 11.57 -12.46 -18.67
N ASP A 166 10.78 -11.80 -19.52
CA ASP A 166 11.28 -10.92 -20.57
C ASP A 166 11.68 -9.56 -19.96
N PRO A 167 12.98 -9.17 -20.02
CA PRO A 167 13.44 -7.90 -19.44
C PRO A 167 12.93 -6.66 -20.18
N THR A 168 12.38 -6.83 -21.38
CA THR A 168 11.85 -5.74 -22.19
C THR A 168 10.43 -5.35 -21.75
N GLU A 169 9.71 -6.21 -21.04
CA GLU A 169 8.35 -5.95 -20.56
C GLU A 169 8.32 -4.76 -19.57
N PRO A 170 7.35 -3.84 -19.71
CA PRO A 170 7.22 -2.69 -18.80
C PRO A 170 7.08 -3.10 -17.33
N ASP A 171 6.30 -4.14 -17.06
CA ASP A 171 6.08 -4.65 -15.70
C ASP A 171 7.34 -5.25 -15.11
N PHE A 172 8.14 -5.96 -15.91
CA PHE A 172 9.44 -6.46 -15.45
C PHE A 172 10.33 -5.31 -14.98
N ARG A 173 10.55 -4.29 -15.82
CA ARG A 173 11.43 -3.15 -15.49
C ARG A 173 10.92 -2.41 -14.26
N ARG A 174 9.60 -2.22 -14.20
CA ARG A 174 8.95 -1.54 -13.09
C ARG A 174 9.11 -2.31 -11.78
N TYR A 175 8.87 -3.61 -11.77
CA TYR A 175 8.88 -4.41 -10.56
C TYR A 175 10.25 -5.00 -10.24
N THR A 176 11.31 -4.60 -10.95
CA THR A 176 12.71 -4.91 -10.64
C THR A 176 13.56 -3.67 -10.32
N ARG A 177 13.05 -2.45 -10.53
CA ARG A 177 13.75 -1.21 -10.18
C ARG A 177 13.75 -0.95 -8.66
N GLU A 178 14.69 -0.11 -8.23
CA GLU A 178 14.71 0.43 -6.87
C GLU A 178 13.64 1.51 -6.67
N GLU A 179 13.13 1.65 -5.45
CA GLU A 179 12.21 2.71 -5.05
C GLU A 179 12.33 2.99 -3.54
N PRO A 180 11.73 4.06 -3.00
CA PRO A 180 11.80 4.35 -1.57
C PRO A 180 11.44 3.12 -0.72
N PHE A 181 12.29 2.83 0.27
CA PHE A 181 12.23 1.65 1.15
C PHE A 181 12.59 0.29 0.50
N ILE A 182 12.80 0.22 -0.81
CA ILE A 182 13.18 -1.01 -1.53
C ILE A 182 14.50 -0.75 -2.25
N GLU A 183 15.56 -0.55 -1.46
CA GLU A 183 16.90 -0.28 -1.97
C GLU A 183 17.53 -1.55 -2.57
N ILE A 184 18.15 -1.43 -3.75
CA ILE A 184 18.92 -2.52 -4.38
C ILE A 184 20.41 -2.25 -4.19
N SER A 185 20.82 -2.15 -2.93
CA SER A 185 22.20 -1.85 -2.56
C SER A 185 23.16 -3.01 -2.88
N PRO A 186 24.48 -2.77 -2.93
CA PRO A 186 25.47 -3.83 -3.07
C PRO A 186 25.34 -4.93 -1.99
N GLN A 187 24.92 -4.58 -0.77
CA GLN A 187 24.67 -5.53 0.33
C GLN A 187 23.47 -6.42 0.04
N ILE A 188 22.37 -5.84 -0.45
CA ILE A 188 21.15 -6.56 -0.86
C ILE A 188 21.48 -7.50 -2.01
N ILE A 189 22.17 -7.02 -3.05
CA ILE A 189 22.60 -7.84 -4.19
C ILE A 189 23.45 -9.04 -3.72
N ARG A 190 24.53 -8.79 -2.97
CA ARG A 190 25.40 -9.87 -2.46
C ARG A 190 24.61 -10.88 -1.62
N THR A 191 23.69 -10.40 -0.79
CA THR A 191 22.87 -11.28 0.05
C THR A 191 21.92 -12.12 -0.78
N ALA A 192 21.24 -11.51 -1.75
CA ALA A 192 20.29 -12.21 -2.63
C ALA A 192 20.99 -13.30 -3.45
N TYR A 193 22.12 -12.99 -4.09
CA TYR A 193 22.90 -13.98 -4.85
C TYR A 193 23.44 -15.11 -3.96
N ARG A 194 23.85 -14.82 -2.73
CA ARG A 194 24.24 -15.85 -1.76
C ARG A 194 23.07 -16.77 -1.38
N ILE A 195 21.86 -16.24 -1.26
CA ILE A 195 20.67 -17.03 -0.91
C ILE A 195 20.26 -17.95 -2.05
N VAL A 196 20.23 -17.44 -3.29
CA VAL A 196 19.74 -18.21 -4.45
C VAL A 196 20.78 -19.14 -5.06
N GLY A 197 22.07 -18.85 -4.88
CA GLY A 197 23.16 -19.65 -5.47
C GLY A 197 23.04 -19.73 -6.99
N SER A 198 23.02 -20.95 -7.52
CA SER A 198 22.90 -21.22 -8.97
C SER A 198 21.46 -21.44 -9.44
N GLU A 199 20.45 -21.22 -8.58
CA GLU A 199 19.05 -21.39 -8.98
C GLU A 199 18.67 -20.35 -10.05
N THR A 200 18.06 -20.82 -11.15
CA THR A 200 17.65 -19.97 -12.28
C THR A 200 16.15 -19.75 -12.31
N ASN A 201 15.37 -20.68 -11.76
CA ASN A 201 13.91 -20.64 -11.75
C ASN A 201 13.40 -19.51 -10.82
N PRO A 202 12.67 -18.51 -11.33
CA PRO A 202 12.23 -17.36 -10.54
C PRO A 202 11.37 -17.71 -9.32
N TYR A 203 10.49 -18.70 -9.45
CA TYR A 203 9.65 -19.15 -8.34
C TYR A 203 10.50 -19.79 -7.23
N ARG A 204 11.47 -20.64 -7.59
CA ARG A 204 12.37 -21.25 -6.61
C ARG A 204 13.28 -20.22 -5.95
N LYS A 205 13.80 -19.23 -6.70
CA LYS A 205 14.51 -18.07 -6.14
C LYS A 205 13.67 -17.36 -5.08
N ALA A 206 12.43 -17.01 -5.40
CA ALA A 206 11.52 -16.33 -4.47
C ALA A 206 11.26 -17.19 -3.22
N ARG A 207 11.09 -18.50 -3.35
CA ARG A 207 10.93 -19.41 -2.20
C ARG A 207 12.16 -19.50 -1.30
N LEU A 208 13.36 -19.56 -1.89
CA LEU A 208 14.62 -19.55 -1.14
C LEU A 208 14.77 -18.24 -0.34
N ILE A 209 14.49 -17.12 -0.99
CA ILE A 209 14.51 -15.78 -0.37
C ILE A 209 13.48 -15.69 0.75
N PHE A 210 12.24 -16.12 0.52
CA PHE A 210 11.19 -16.13 1.54
C PHE A 210 11.61 -16.95 2.76
N GLY A 211 12.09 -18.18 2.54
CA GLY A 211 12.56 -19.05 3.61
C GLY A 211 13.73 -18.44 4.40
N TRP A 212 14.66 -17.76 3.72
CA TRP A 212 15.74 -17.06 4.38
C TRP A 212 15.24 -15.88 5.22
N VAL A 213 14.37 -15.03 4.68
CA VAL A 213 13.80 -13.89 5.42
C VAL A 213 13.04 -14.38 6.65
N ALA A 214 12.15 -15.36 6.49
CA ALA A 214 11.36 -15.93 7.59
C ALA A 214 12.22 -16.57 8.69
N LYS A 215 13.35 -17.19 8.31
CA LYS A 215 14.28 -17.81 9.26
C LYS A 215 15.17 -16.80 10.00
N ASN A 216 15.58 -15.72 9.34
CA ASN A 216 16.61 -14.82 9.87
C ASN A 216 16.05 -13.56 10.51
N MET A 217 14.90 -13.05 10.04
CA MET A 217 14.28 -11.87 10.63
C MET A 217 13.48 -12.20 11.89
N ARG A 218 13.47 -11.29 12.86
CA ARG A 218 12.63 -11.37 14.06
C ARG A 218 11.58 -10.26 14.08
N TYR A 219 10.36 -10.61 14.43
CA TYR A 219 9.29 -9.61 14.49
C TYR A 219 9.53 -8.60 15.62
N GLN A 220 9.40 -7.32 15.30
CA GLN A 220 9.50 -6.22 16.25
C GLN A 220 8.54 -5.10 15.84
N ARG A 221 7.53 -4.84 16.68
CA ARG A 221 6.46 -3.88 16.38
C ARG A 221 6.94 -2.43 16.31
N LYS A 222 7.92 -2.06 17.13
CA LYS A 222 8.51 -0.71 17.14
C LYS A 222 9.74 -0.71 16.24
N VAL A 223 9.61 -0.05 15.09
CA VAL A 223 10.70 0.13 14.14
C VAL A 223 11.15 1.59 14.13
N GLY A 224 12.45 1.81 13.99
CA GLY A 224 13.04 3.13 13.84
C GLY A 224 13.06 3.53 12.36
N ARG A 225 14.26 3.54 11.77
CA ARG A 225 14.43 3.75 10.33
C ARG A 225 13.76 2.62 9.53
N ARG A 226 13.18 2.95 8.37
CA ARG A 226 12.56 2.02 7.42
C ARG A 226 13.44 1.77 6.19
N GLY A 227 13.16 0.69 5.47
CA GLY A 227 13.79 0.32 4.21
C GLY A 227 14.50 -1.04 4.25
N ALA A 228 14.63 -1.67 3.09
CA ALA A 228 15.24 -2.97 2.90
C ALA A 228 16.68 -3.03 3.41
N ASP A 229 17.47 -1.97 3.21
CA ASP A 229 18.84 -1.91 3.75
C ASP A 229 18.85 -1.95 5.28
N GLU A 230 17.93 -1.22 5.90
CA GLU A 230 17.82 -1.19 7.36
C GLU A 230 17.29 -2.54 7.89
N ALA A 231 16.30 -3.13 7.21
CA ALA A 231 15.79 -4.45 7.53
C ALA A 231 16.88 -5.54 7.41
N LEU A 232 17.73 -5.48 6.38
CA LEU A 232 18.86 -6.40 6.22
C LEU A 232 19.89 -6.21 7.33
N ARG A 233 20.18 -4.95 7.70
CA ARG A 233 21.16 -4.62 8.75
C ARG A 233 20.70 -5.06 10.14
N GLN A 234 19.42 -4.88 10.45
CA GLN A 234 18.86 -5.19 11.77
C GLN A 234 18.40 -6.64 11.92
N LEU A 235 17.94 -7.25 10.82
CA LEU A 235 17.21 -8.53 10.83
C LEU A 235 16.06 -8.53 11.86
N ARG A 236 15.44 -7.36 12.07
CA ARG A 236 14.32 -7.14 12.98
C ARG A 236 13.39 -6.11 12.38
N GLY A 237 12.08 -6.32 12.51
CA GLY A 237 11.12 -5.34 12.02
C GLY A 237 9.66 -5.76 12.09
N ASP A 238 8.78 -4.86 11.67
CA ASP A 238 7.35 -5.12 11.51
C ASP A 238 7.07 -5.74 10.13
N SER A 239 5.79 -5.94 9.81
CA SER A 239 5.39 -6.50 8.51
C SER A 239 5.91 -5.69 7.31
N GLY A 240 6.07 -4.37 7.46
CA GLY A 240 6.64 -3.51 6.41
C GLY A 240 8.09 -3.88 6.14
N GLN A 241 8.93 -3.95 7.18
CA GLN A 241 10.35 -4.29 7.01
C GLN A 241 10.57 -5.69 6.43
N PHE A 242 9.72 -6.66 6.80
CA PHE A 242 9.74 -8.00 6.22
C PHE A 242 9.41 -7.95 4.72
N ALA A 243 8.36 -7.21 4.35
CA ALA A 243 7.95 -7.05 2.96
C ALA A 243 9.03 -6.32 2.14
N ASP A 244 9.55 -5.20 2.64
CA ASP A 244 10.58 -4.38 2.00
C ASP A 244 11.84 -5.21 1.70
N LEU A 245 12.36 -5.94 2.70
CA LEU A 245 13.53 -6.79 2.51
C LEU A 245 13.28 -7.94 1.53
N PHE A 246 12.15 -8.62 1.66
CA PHE A 246 11.79 -9.72 0.78
C PHE A 246 11.72 -9.25 -0.68
N VAL A 247 11.03 -8.14 -0.94
CA VAL A 247 10.89 -7.57 -2.28
C VAL A 247 12.25 -7.14 -2.82
N ALA A 248 13.07 -6.41 -2.05
CA ALA A 248 14.38 -5.96 -2.49
C ALA A 248 15.31 -7.13 -2.87
N LEU A 249 15.33 -8.20 -2.06
CA LEU A 249 16.11 -9.40 -2.36
C LEU A 249 15.62 -10.09 -3.65
N CYS A 250 14.31 -10.17 -3.87
CA CYS A 250 13.74 -10.71 -5.11
C CYS A 250 14.16 -9.86 -6.33
N ARG A 251 13.99 -8.54 -6.25
CA ARG A 251 14.36 -7.61 -7.34
C ARG A 251 15.84 -7.69 -7.70
N ALA A 252 16.71 -7.82 -6.69
CA ALA A 252 18.16 -7.92 -6.88
C ALA A 252 18.60 -9.15 -7.72
N VAL A 253 17.79 -10.21 -7.76
CA VAL A 253 18.04 -11.41 -8.59
C VAL A 253 17.08 -11.52 -9.78
N GLN A 254 16.55 -10.37 -10.22
CA GLN A 254 15.69 -10.21 -11.40
C GLN A 254 14.37 -10.98 -11.30
N VAL A 255 13.79 -11.06 -10.09
CA VAL A 255 12.43 -11.54 -9.85
C VAL A 255 11.52 -10.32 -9.60
N PRO A 256 10.62 -9.98 -10.54
CA PRO A 256 9.61 -8.94 -10.35
C PRO A 256 8.82 -9.15 -9.06
N ALA A 257 8.81 -8.14 -8.20
CA ALA A 257 8.10 -8.20 -6.92
C ALA A 257 7.58 -6.81 -6.51
N ARG A 258 6.47 -6.78 -5.77
CA ARG A 258 5.92 -5.54 -5.19
C ARG A 258 5.36 -5.80 -3.79
N PRO A 259 5.41 -4.81 -2.88
CA PRO A 259 4.70 -4.92 -1.62
C PRO A 259 3.19 -4.83 -1.86
N VAL A 260 2.42 -5.59 -1.07
CA VAL A 260 0.96 -5.53 -1.06
C VAL A 260 0.53 -5.23 0.36
N TYR A 261 -0.27 -4.18 0.52
CA TYR A 261 -0.77 -3.73 1.80
C TYR A 261 -2.26 -4.02 1.93
N GLY A 262 -2.70 -4.31 3.14
CA GLY A 262 -4.08 -4.62 3.44
C GLY A 262 -4.31 -4.78 4.94
N PHE A 263 -5.49 -5.29 5.29
CA PHE A 263 -5.87 -5.57 6.66
C PHE A 263 -5.75 -7.06 6.95
N ALA A 264 -5.03 -7.40 8.00
CA ALA A 264 -4.99 -8.76 8.50
C ALA A 264 -6.14 -8.96 9.50
N ALA A 265 -7.13 -9.78 9.15
CA ALA A 265 -8.17 -10.22 10.07
C ALA A 265 -7.72 -11.53 10.75
N GLY A 266 -7.28 -11.43 11.99
CA GLY A 266 -6.94 -12.60 12.81
C GLY A 266 -8.18 -13.21 13.47
N SER A 267 -8.24 -14.53 13.51
CA SER A 267 -9.06 -15.26 14.47
C SER A 267 -8.31 -15.30 15.81
N ASN A 268 -8.72 -14.46 16.76
CA ASN A 268 -8.47 -14.74 18.18
C ASN A 268 -9.43 -15.81 18.68
#